data_AF-A0A7Y2DX04-F1
#
_entry.id   AF-A0A7Y2DX04-F1
#
_cell.length_a   1.000
_cell.length_b   1.000
_cell.length_c   1.000
_cell.angle_alpha   90.00
_cell.angle_beta   90.00
_cell.angle_gamma   90.00
#
_symmetry.space_group_name_H-M   'P 1'
#
loop_
_entity.id
_entity.type
_entity.pdbx_description
1 polymer ?
#
loop_
_entity_poly.entity_id
_entity_poly.type
_entity_poly.pdbx_seq_one_letter_code
_entity_poly.pdbx_strand_id
1 'polypeptide(L)'
;MRSKSLKITQLLVNWSKGSDAALEDLMPLVYEELRVMAKRYLRDQPSGHTFQTTELIHEAYLKLAGSEEKNWKNRSHFYGVAAQAMRHILVDYA
;
A
#
# COMPACT_ATOMS: atom_id res chain seq x y z
N MET A 1 -4.42 13.85 -14.81
CA MET A 1 -3.74 13.89 -13.49
C MET A 1 -4.66 14.20 -12.30
N ARG A 2 -5.73 15.00 -12.41
CA ARG A 2 -6.73 15.20 -11.31
C ARG A 2 -7.74 14.06 -11.16
N SER A 3 -8.21 13.50 -12.27
CA SER A 3 -9.24 12.42 -12.28
C SER A 3 -8.79 11.13 -11.58
N LYS A 4 -7.56 10.64 -11.83
CA LYS A 4 -7.00 9.45 -11.14
C LYS A 4 -6.97 9.62 -9.61
N SER A 5 -6.64 10.81 -9.12
CA SER A 5 -6.59 11.10 -7.68
C SER A 5 -7.96 11.00 -7.01
N LEU A 6 -8.98 11.57 -7.64
CA LEU A 6 -10.35 11.54 -7.13
C LEU A 6 -10.89 10.10 -7.16
N LYS A 7 -10.59 9.35 -8.23
CA LYS A 7 -10.95 7.93 -8.35
C LYS A 7 -10.35 7.10 -7.21
N ILE A 8 -9.06 7.25 -6.92
CA ILE A 8 -8.40 6.53 -5.81
C ILE A 8 -9.08 6.84 -4.46
N THR A 9 -9.32 8.12 -4.16
CA THR A 9 -9.98 8.50 -2.90
C THR A 9 -11.40 7.92 -2.82
N GLN A 10 -12.16 7.93 -3.91
CA GLN A 10 -13.51 7.34 -3.92
C GLN A 10 -13.49 5.83 -3.68
N LEU A 11 -12.57 5.11 -4.32
CA LEU A 11 -12.41 3.67 -4.14
C LEU A 11 -11.99 3.33 -2.71
N LEU A 12 -11.07 4.10 -2.13
CA LEU A 12 -10.69 3.97 -0.72
C LEU A 12 -11.88 4.15 0.23
N VAL A 13 -12.72 5.16 0.01
CA VAL A 13 -13.93 5.40 0.80
C VAL A 13 -14.95 4.27 0.62
N ASN A 14 -15.11 3.73 -0.59
CA ASN A 14 -16.02 2.61 -0.84
C ASN A 14 -15.51 1.32 -0.18
N TRP A 15 -14.21 1.07 -0.25
CA TRP A 15 -13.57 -0.05 0.42
C TRP A 15 -13.70 0.04 1.95
N SER A 16 -13.61 1.26 2.50
CA SER A 16 -13.87 1.56 3.92
C SER A 16 -15.27 1.12 4.38
N LYS A 17 -16.23 1.09 3.46
CA LYS A 17 -17.63 0.69 3.70
C LYS A 17 -17.89 -0.79 3.44
N GLY A 18 -16.85 -1.60 3.21
CA GLY A 18 -16.96 -3.04 3.00
C GLY A 18 -17.13 -3.47 1.54
N SER A 19 -16.90 -2.58 0.57
CA SER A 19 -16.92 -2.96 -0.84
C SER A 19 -15.58 -3.58 -1.26
N ASP A 20 -15.50 -4.91 -1.32
CA ASP A 20 -14.30 -5.61 -1.77
C ASP A 20 -14.01 -5.36 -3.27
N ALA A 21 -15.06 -5.17 -4.09
CA ALA A 21 -14.89 -4.76 -5.49
C ALA A 21 -14.15 -3.42 -5.64
N ALA A 22 -14.30 -2.51 -4.67
CA ALA A 22 -13.54 -1.26 -4.68
C ALA A 22 -12.04 -1.48 -4.47
N LEU A 23 -11.64 -2.57 -3.80
CA LEU A 23 -10.24 -2.94 -3.65
C LEU A 23 -9.66 -3.46 -4.96
N GLU A 24 -10.41 -4.32 -5.68
CA GLU A 24 -10.02 -4.82 -7.00
C GLU A 24 -9.77 -3.67 -8.00
N ASP A 25 -10.64 -2.67 -8.00
CA ASP A 25 -10.50 -1.46 -8.82
C ASP A 25 -9.38 -0.53 -8.35
N LEU A 26 -9.07 -0.52 -7.05
CA LEU A 26 -8.06 0.33 -6.44
C LEU A 26 -6.66 -0.17 -6.78
N MET A 27 -6.43 -1.48 -6.70
CA MET A 27 -5.12 -2.10 -6.84
C MET A 27 -4.34 -1.66 -8.09
N PRO A 28 -4.87 -1.75 -9.32
CA PRO A 28 -4.11 -1.32 -10.51
C PRO A 28 -3.81 0.19 -10.53
N LEU A 29 -4.53 1.01 -9.75
CA LEU A 29 -4.29 2.45 -9.68
C LEU A 29 -3.17 2.83 -8.72
N VAL A 30 -2.92 2.01 -7.70
CA VAL A 30 -1.95 2.29 -6.63
C VAL A 30 -0.70 1.41 -6.69
N TYR A 31 -0.73 0.31 -7.44
CA TYR A 31 0.36 -0.68 -7.49
C TYR A 31 1.70 -0.08 -7.91
N GLU A 32 1.73 0.75 -8.96
CA GLU A 32 2.99 1.35 -9.43
C GLU A 32 3.59 2.29 -8.40
N GLU A 33 2.77 3.11 -7.74
CA GLU A 33 3.22 3.97 -6.65
C GLU A 33 3.74 3.16 -5.44
N LEU A 34 3.06 2.08 -5.05
CA LEU A 34 3.54 1.15 -4.01
C LEU A 34 4.86 0.48 -4.41
N ARG A 35 5.01 0.10 -5.69
CA ARG A 35 6.23 -0.50 -6.22
C ARG A 35 7.41 0.46 -6.17
N VAL A 36 7.20 1.73 -6.50
CA VAL A 36 8.24 2.76 -6.38
C VAL A 36 8.65 2.95 -4.93
N MET A 37 7.72 2.96 -3.99
CA MET A 37 8.01 3.06 -2.56
C MET A 37 8.81 1.86 -2.06
N ALA A 38 8.35 0.64 -2.36
CA ALA A 38 9.01 -0.60 -1.97
C ALA A 38 10.45 -0.68 -2.49
N LYS A 39 10.69 -0.35 -3.77
CA LYS A 39 12.05 -0.30 -4.34
C LYS A 39 12.96 0.67 -3.61
N ARG A 40 12.44 1.85 -3.21
CA ARG A 40 13.22 2.84 -2.45
C ARG A 40 13.61 2.29 -1.08
N TYR A 41 12.68 1.68 -0.35
CA TYR A 41 12.97 1.13 0.96
C TYR A 41 13.92 -0.07 0.93
N LEU A 42 13.81 -0.94 -0.08
CA LEU A 42 14.71 -2.08 -0.24
C LEU A 42 16.14 -1.65 -0.59
N ARG A 43 16.32 -0.59 -1.38
CA ARG A 43 17.65 -0.06 -1.70
C ARG A 43 18.41 0.39 -0.45
N ASP A 44 17.70 0.83 0.57
CA ASP A 44 18.29 1.31 1.82
C ASP A 44 18.54 0.15 2.82
N GLN A 45 18.22 -1.10 2.45
CA GLN A 45 18.52 -2.28 3.26
C GLN A 45 19.98 -2.74 3.11
N PRO A 46 20.56 -3.41 4.13
CA PRO A 46 21.91 -3.96 4.06
C PRO A 46 22.12 -4.89 2.86
N SER A 47 23.33 -4.89 2.31
CA SER A 47 23.70 -5.81 1.23
C SER A 47 23.51 -7.26 1.65
N GLY A 48 22.82 -8.05 0.82
CA GLY A 48 22.50 -9.46 1.11
C GLY A 48 21.07 -9.72 1.58
N HIS A 49 20.22 -8.69 1.66
CA HIS A 49 18.78 -8.89 1.91
C HIS A 49 18.15 -9.76 0.80
N THR A 50 17.30 -10.70 1.18
CA THR A 50 16.59 -11.59 0.23
C THR A 50 15.21 -11.08 -0.15
N PHE A 51 14.76 -10.03 0.53
CA PHE A 51 13.38 -9.54 0.43
C PHE A 51 13.09 -8.96 -0.96
N GLN A 52 12.08 -9.52 -1.65
CA GLN A 52 11.70 -9.05 -2.97
C GLN A 52 10.74 -7.86 -2.91
N THR A 53 10.78 -7.00 -3.93
CA THR A 53 9.82 -5.88 -4.04
C THR A 53 8.38 -6.35 -4.04
N THR A 54 8.08 -7.45 -4.74
CA THR A 54 6.72 -8.00 -4.82
C THR A 54 6.24 -8.55 -3.48
N GLU A 55 7.12 -9.21 -2.73
CA GLU A 55 6.82 -9.70 -1.37
C GLU A 55 6.46 -8.53 -0.44
N LEU A 56 7.22 -7.42 -0.50
CA LEU A 56 6.92 -6.23 0.32
C LEU A 56 5.59 -5.60 0.02
N ILE A 57 5.23 -5.55 -1.26
CA ILE A 57 3.93 -5.04 -1.68
C ILE A 57 2.82 -5.98 -1.21
N HIS A 58 3.02 -7.30 -1.35
CA HIS A 58 2.04 -8.30 -0.94
C HIS A 58 1.78 -8.28 0.57
N GLU A 59 2.82 -8.29 1.39
CA GLU A 59 2.72 -8.20 2.85
C GLU A 59 2.07 -6.88 3.30
N ALA A 60 2.49 -5.76 2.69
CA ALA A 60 1.86 -4.47 2.97
C ALA A 60 0.37 -4.49 2.61
N TYR A 61 0.00 -5.11 1.48
CA TYR A 61 -1.40 -5.26 1.07
C TYR A 61 -2.21 -6.09 2.08
N LEU A 62 -1.70 -7.24 2.52
CA LEU A 62 -2.37 -8.08 3.52
C LEU A 62 -2.61 -7.32 4.82
N LYS A 63 -1.61 -6.57 5.28
CA LYS A 63 -1.71 -5.74 6.49
C LYS A 63 -2.75 -4.61 6.35
N LEU A 64 -2.80 -3.96 5.19
CA LEU A 64 -3.79 -2.92 4.89
C LEU A 64 -5.21 -3.50 4.78
N ALA A 65 -5.35 -4.69 4.21
CA ALA A 65 -6.65 -5.33 3.99
C ALA A 65 -7.23 -5.98 5.25
N GLY A 66 -6.37 -6.51 6.11
CA GLY A 66 -6.74 -7.07 7.42
C GLY A 66 -6.94 -6.04 8.54
N SER A 67 -6.65 -4.76 8.30
CA SER A 67 -6.91 -3.70 9.28
C SER A 67 -8.41 -3.55 9.52
N GLU A 68 -8.86 -3.71 10.77
CA GLU A 68 -10.26 -3.55 11.17
C GLU A 68 -10.75 -2.10 10.98
N GLU A 69 -9.86 -1.13 11.20
CA GLU A 69 -10.15 0.28 10.97
C GLU A 69 -9.81 0.70 9.53
N LYS A 70 -10.70 0.39 8.59
CA LYS A 70 -10.57 0.86 7.19
C LYS A 70 -11.03 2.31 7.04
N ASN A 71 -10.68 3.23 7.92
CA ASN A 71 -11.14 4.64 7.85
C ASN A 71 -10.27 5.48 6.89
N TRP A 72 -10.32 5.18 5.58
CA TRP A 72 -9.50 5.85 4.59
C TRP A 72 -10.01 7.24 4.24
N LYS A 73 -9.23 8.27 4.59
CA LYS A 73 -9.58 9.69 4.32
C LYS A 73 -9.31 10.13 2.88
N ASN A 74 -8.17 9.73 2.32
CA ASN A 74 -7.74 10.08 0.96
C ASN A 74 -6.50 9.27 0.57
N ARG A 75 -6.06 9.43 -0.69
CA ARG A 75 -4.84 8.77 -1.20
C ARG A 75 -3.57 9.05 -0.40
N SER A 76 -3.40 10.26 0.14
CA SER A 76 -2.18 10.62 0.86
C SER A 76 -2.13 9.91 2.21
N HIS A 77 -3.28 9.79 2.88
CA HIS A 77 -3.42 8.96 4.08
C HIS A 77 -3.09 7.50 3.76
N PHE A 78 -3.66 6.94 2.70
CA PHE A 78 -3.38 5.57 2.26
C PHE A 78 -1.89 5.30 2.03
N TYR A 79 -1.22 6.13 1.23
CA TYR A 79 0.22 5.96 0.98
C TYR A 79 1.06 6.19 2.23
N GLY A 80 0.64 7.06 3.15
CA GLY A 80 1.30 7.22 4.45
C GLY A 80 1.25 5.94 5.30
N VAL A 81 0.08 5.31 5.39
CA VAL A 81 -0.08 4.04 6.13
C VAL A 81 0.67 2.91 5.43
N ALA A 82 0.61 2.82 4.10
CA ALA A 82 1.37 1.84 3.33
C ALA A 82 2.88 1.99 3.54
N ALA A 83 3.39 3.23 3.56
CA ALA A 83 4.78 3.53 3.84
C ALA A 83 5.21 3.03 5.23
N GLN A 84 4.37 3.25 6.23
CA GLN A 84 4.62 2.78 7.60
C GLN A 84 4.61 1.26 7.68
N ALA A 85 3.62 0.61 7.07
CA ALA A 85 3.53 -0.84 7.02
C ALA A 85 4.78 -1.47 6.39
N MET A 86 5.23 -0.96 5.22
CA MET A 86 6.44 -1.45 4.55
C MET A 86 7.69 -1.30 5.42
N ARG A 87 7.87 -0.17 6.10
CA ARG A 87 9.01 0.02 7.01
C ARG A 87 8.96 -0.95 8.19
N HIS A 88 7.79 -1.18 8.77
CA HIS A 88 7.64 -2.15 9.87
C HIS A 88 7.99 -3.56 9.39
N ILE A 89 7.46 -3.98 8.24
CA ILE A 89 7.78 -5.28 7.63
C ILE A 89 9.29 -5.42 7.44
N LEU A 90 9.97 -4.43 6.86
CA LEU A 90 11.42 -4.54 6.65
C LEU A 90 12.21 -4.60 7.97
N VAL A 91 11.75 -3.96 9.04
CA VAL A 91 12.37 -4.07 10.36
C VAL A 91 12.12 -5.44 10.99
N ASP A 92 10.92 -6.00 10.84
CA ASP A 92 10.55 -7.30 11.41
C ASP A 92 11.30 -8.47 10.72
N TYR A 93 11.78 -8.27 9.49
CA TYR A 93 12.49 -9.27 8.67
C TYR A 93 14.01 -9.03 8.56
N ALA A 94 14.55 -7.96 9.16
CA ALA A 94 15.99 -7.63 9.18
C ALA A 94 16.70 -8.27 10.37
#